data_AF-A0AAE7NRU7-F1
#
_entry.id   AF-A0AAE7NRU7-F1
#
_cell.length_a   1.000
_cell.length_b   1.000
_cell.length_c   1.000
_cell.angle_alpha   90.00
_cell.angle_beta   90.00
_cell.angle_gamma   90.00
#
_symmetry.space_group_name_H-M   'P 1'
#
loop_
_entity.id
_entity.type
_entity.pdbx_description
1 polymer ?
#
loop_
_entity_poly.entity_id
_entity_poly.type
_entity_poly.pdbx_seq_one_letter_code
_entity_poly.pdbx_strand_id
1 'polypeptide(L)'
;MIGPEVRFAVSLKNPDAVAAIVAALRHVYGDEVARMMLVGGMSLATLIDAMFSAPLTHRQAVRAITDGLDDFVVSPDLGLMWHLKYIYGDQPGSLDVVDMEIATMNGTLASKDVWLRLAS
;
A
#
# COMPACT_ATOMS: atom_id res chain seq x y z
N MET A 1 36.36 -7.48 -17.50
CA MET A 1 35.23 -8.41 -17.30
C MET A 1 34.41 -7.87 -16.14
N ILE A 2 33.25 -7.28 -16.41
CA ILE A 2 32.31 -6.84 -15.37
C ILE A 2 31.34 -8.00 -15.21
N GLY A 3 31.33 -8.63 -14.03
CA GLY A 3 30.37 -9.70 -13.73
C GLY A 3 28.95 -9.16 -13.81
N PRO A 4 27.96 -9.98 -14.21
CA PRO A 4 26.58 -9.50 -14.23
C PRO A 4 26.19 -9.14 -12.79
N GLU A 5 25.91 -7.86 -12.55
CA GLU A 5 25.10 -7.47 -11.40
C GLU A 5 23.80 -8.25 -11.56
N VAL A 6 23.65 -9.33 -10.79
CA VAL A 6 22.35 -9.94 -10.56
C VAL A 6 21.60 -8.91 -9.74
N ARG A 7 20.96 -7.96 -10.43
CA ARG A 7 19.83 -7.25 -9.87
C ARG A 7 18.82 -8.34 -9.60
N PHE A 8 18.70 -8.73 -8.34
CA PHE A 8 17.55 -9.48 -7.87
C PHE A 8 16.35 -8.56 -8.13
N ALA A 9 15.83 -8.60 -9.35
CA ALA A 9 14.56 -8.00 -9.68
C ALA A 9 13.56 -8.85 -8.92
N VAL A 10 13.16 -8.38 -7.74
CA VAL A 10 11.98 -8.91 -7.07
C VAL A 10 10.88 -8.93 -8.12
N SER A 11 10.40 -10.13 -8.42
CA SER A 11 9.31 -10.29 -9.37
C SER A 11 8.05 -9.81 -8.67
N LEU A 12 7.71 -8.53 -8.89
CA LEU A 12 6.47 -7.95 -8.43
C LEU A 12 5.30 -8.72 -9.07
N LYS A 13 4.35 -9.15 -8.26
CA LYS A 13 3.11 -9.77 -8.71
C LYS A 13 2.25 -8.76 -9.46
N ASN A 14 2.25 -7.50 -9.02
CA ASN A 14 1.47 -6.43 -9.62
C ASN A 14 2.31 -5.15 -9.83
N PRO A 15 3.17 -5.13 -10.86
CA PRO A 15 4.06 -4.00 -11.13
C PRO A 15 3.31 -2.69 -11.42
N ASP A 16 2.12 -2.75 -12.03
CA ASP A 16 1.31 -1.57 -12.33
C ASP A 16 0.74 -0.94 -11.05
N ALA A 17 0.26 -1.77 -10.12
CA ALA A 17 -0.21 -1.30 -8.81
C ALA A 17 0.94 -0.66 -8.02
N VAL A 18 2.11 -1.31 -8.00
CA VAL A 18 3.32 -0.76 -7.35
C VAL A 18 3.75 0.56 -7.99
N ALA A 19 3.72 0.66 -9.32
CA ALA A 19 4.05 1.90 -10.02
C ALA A 19 3.09 3.05 -9.65
N ALA A 20 1.79 2.78 -9.52
CA ALA A 20 0.81 3.75 -9.06
C ALA A 20 1.08 4.20 -7.61
N ILE A 21 1.39 3.26 -6.72
CA ILE A 21 1.78 3.55 -5.32
C ILE A 21 3.02 4.44 -5.27
N VAL A 22 4.07 4.08 -6.01
CA VAL A 22 5.31 4.87 -6.09
C VAL A 22 5.02 6.27 -6.60
N ALA A 23 4.18 6.41 -7.64
CA ALA A 23 3.81 7.71 -8.19
C ALA A 23 3.05 8.58 -7.19
N ALA A 24 2.10 8.00 -6.45
CA ALA A 24 1.35 8.70 -5.40
C ALA A 24 2.26 9.18 -4.26
N LEU A 25 3.17 8.31 -3.77
CA LEU A 25 4.13 8.69 -2.73
C LEU A 25 5.06 9.81 -3.19
N ARG A 26 5.54 9.74 -4.44
CA ARG A 26 6.37 10.81 -5.03
C ARG A 26 5.62 12.12 -5.17
N HIS A 27 4.34 12.06 -5.52
CA HIS A 27 3.50 13.24 -5.65
C HIS A 27 3.36 13.99 -4.31
N VAL A 28 3.16 13.26 -3.21
CA VAL A 28 2.91 13.86 -1.90
C VAL A 28 4.20 14.20 -1.13
N TYR A 29 5.18 13.30 -1.16
CA TYR A 29 6.37 13.39 -0.30
C TYR A 29 7.67 13.68 -1.06
N GLY A 30 7.67 13.61 -2.40
CA GLY A 30 8.86 13.73 -3.23
C GLY A 30 9.66 12.43 -3.34
N ASP A 31 10.58 12.40 -4.31
CA ASP A 31 11.29 11.17 -4.72
C ASP A 31 12.14 10.52 -3.63
N GLU A 32 12.88 11.31 -2.87
CA GLU A 32 13.78 10.80 -1.83
C GLU A 32 13.00 10.19 -0.67
N VAL A 33 11.97 10.89 -0.19
CA VAL A 33 11.13 10.43 0.91
C VAL A 33 10.30 9.22 0.50
N ALA A 34 9.75 9.21 -0.72
CA ALA A 34 9.03 8.05 -1.25
C ALA A 34 9.90 6.79 -1.27
N ARG A 35 11.16 6.89 -1.67
CA ARG A 35 12.10 5.75 -1.60
C ARG A 35 12.35 5.30 -0.17
N MET A 36 12.55 6.23 0.76
CA MET A 36 12.73 5.89 2.17
C MET A 36 11.49 5.23 2.76
N MET A 37 10.28 5.64 2.41
CA MET A 37 9.04 5.01 2.84
C MET A 37 8.88 3.60 2.28
N LEU A 38 9.25 3.38 1.02
CA LEU A 38 9.17 2.04 0.40
C LEU A 38 10.18 1.05 1.03
N VAL A 39 11.37 1.53 1.41
CA VAL A 39 12.46 0.68 1.93
C VAL A 39 12.46 0.59 3.46
N GLY A 40 12.22 1.69 4.17
CA GLY A 40 12.15 1.77 5.62
C GLY A 40 10.78 1.38 6.18
N GLY A 41 9.76 1.49 5.34
CA GLY A 41 8.38 1.18 5.66
C GLY A 41 7.53 2.42 5.94
N MET A 42 6.22 2.26 5.79
CA MET A 42 5.20 3.27 6.09
C MET A 42 3.96 2.60 6.65
N SER A 43 3.08 3.35 7.32
CA SER A 43 1.78 2.80 7.72
C SER A 43 0.84 2.64 6.52
N LEU A 44 -0.11 1.71 6.58
CA LEU A 44 -1.20 1.61 5.60
C LEU A 44 -2.01 2.91 5.54
N ALA A 45 -2.19 3.60 6.68
CA ALA A 45 -2.83 4.91 6.71
C ALA A 45 -2.09 5.95 5.85
N THR A 46 -0.75 5.98 5.95
CA THR A 46 0.10 6.87 5.14
C THR A 46 -0.02 6.56 3.66
N LEU A 47 -0.10 5.27 3.29
CA LEU A 47 -0.32 4.86 1.92
C LEU A 47 -1.70 5.34 1.40
N ILE A 48 -2.76 5.11 2.18
CA ILE A 48 -4.13 5.51 1.81
C ILE A 48 -4.21 7.02 1.57
N ASP A 49 -3.67 7.80 2.51
CA ASP A 49 -3.63 9.27 2.42
C ASP A 49 -2.88 9.73 1.15
N ALA A 50 -1.74 9.12 0.85
CA ALA A 50 -0.98 9.44 -0.35
C ALA A 50 -1.75 9.11 -1.63
N MET A 51 -2.41 7.95 -1.67
CA MET A 51 -3.15 7.46 -2.84
C MET A 51 -4.41 8.29 -3.11
N PHE A 52 -5.10 8.75 -2.07
CA PHE A 52 -6.27 9.63 -2.20
C PHE A 52 -5.91 11.09 -2.49
N SER A 53 -4.70 11.51 -2.14
CA SER A 53 -4.18 12.84 -2.48
C SER A 53 -3.59 12.93 -3.89
N ALA A 54 -3.27 11.78 -4.51
CA ALA A 54 -2.72 11.73 -5.86
C ALA A 54 -3.78 12.06 -6.93
N PRO A 55 -3.38 12.49 -8.15
CA PRO A 55 -4.30 12.73 -9.26
C PRO A 55 -4.82 11.42 -9.89
N LEU A 56 -5.46 10.58 -9.07
CA LEU A 56 -6.09 9.31 -9.43
C LEU A 56 -7.58 9.41 -9.16
N THR A 57 -8.39 8.64 -9.89
CA THR A 57 -9.78 8.45 -9.44
C THR A 57 -9.79 7.63 -8.16
N HIS A 58 -10.77 7.89 -7.28
CA HIS A 58 -10.91 7.16 -6.01
C HIS A 58 -10.89 5.64 -6.19
N ARG A 59 -11.59 5.16 -7.22
CA ARG A 59 -11.64 3.73 -7.59
C ARG A 59 -10.26 3.20 -8.00
N GLN A 60 -9.46 3.97 -8.73
CA GLN A 60 -8.11 3.56 -9.11
C GLN A 60 -7.19 3.49 -7.89
N ALA A 61 -7.30 4.46 -6.98
CA ALA A 61 -6.53 4.48 -5.75
C ALA A 61 -6.82 3.25 -4.89
N VAL A 62 -8.11 2.97 -4.62
CA VAL A 62 -8.53 1.79 -3.85
C VAL A 62 -8.03 0.50 -4.51
N ARG A 63 -8.20 0.37 -5.83
CA ARG A 63 -7.76 -0.82 -6.57
C ARG A 63 -6.25 -1.03 -6.48
N ALA A 64 -5.45 0.02 -6.68
CA ALA A 64 -4.00 -0.09 -6.64
C ALA A 64 -3.49 -0.46 -5.24
N ILE A 65 -4.15 -0.01 -4.17
CA ILE A 65 -3.82 -0.45 -2.81
C ILE A 65 -4.09 -1.96 -2.66
N THR A 66 -5.31 -2.39 -2.98
CA THR A 66 -5.70 -3.81 -2.85
C THR A 66 -4.83 -4.73 -3.69
N ASP A 67 -4.58 -4.37 -4.95
CA ASP A 67 -3.81 -5.16 -5.91
C ASP A 67 -2.29 -5.14 -5.58
N GLY A 68 -1.81 -4.08 -4.93
CA GLY A 68 -0.39 -3.89 -4.62
C GLY A 68 0.06 -4.48 -3.29
N LEU A 69 -0.84 -4.67 -2.31
CA LEU A 69 -0.50 -5.15 -0.97
C LEU A 69 0.28 -6.48 -0.96
N ASP A 70 0.01 -7.36 -1.93
CA ASP A 70 0.70 -8.65 -2.08
C ASP A 70 2.20 -8.55 -2.41
N ASP A 71 2.67 -7.36 -2.83
CA ASP A 71 4.07 -7.03 -3.10
C ASP A 71 4.76 -6.35 -1.90
N PHE A 72 4.04 -6.12 -0.80
CA PHE A 72 4.58 -5.56 0.43
C PHE A 72 4.71 -6.62 1.51
N VAL A 73 5.80 -6.53 2.25
CA VAL A 73 5.93 -7.16 3.57
C VAL A 73 5.06 -6.37 4.54
N VAL A 74 4.07 -7.04 5.11
CA VAL A 74 3.13 -6.47 6.09
C VAL A 74 3.57 -6.83 7.51
N SER A 75 3.53 -5.87 8.43
CA SER A 75 3.78 -6.06 9.85
C SER A 75 2.64 -5.43 10.67
N PRO A 76 2.10 -6.12 11.70
CA PRO A 76 2.45 -7.46 12.15
C PRO A 76 2.10 -8.55 11.12
N ASP A 77 2.62 -9.77 11.32
CA ASP A 77 2.22 -10.91 10.50
C ASP A 77 0.72 -11.14 10.63
N LEU A 78 0.02 -11.14 9.49
CA LEU A 78 -1.43 -11.25 9.41
C LEU A 78 -1.90 -12.72 9.48
N GLY A 79 -0.98 -13.67 9.29
CA GLY A 79 -1.29 -15.09 9.18
C GLY A 79 -1.93 -15.46 7.83
N LEU A 80 -2.41 -16.71 7.75
CA LEU A 80 -2.91 -17.31 6.50
C LEU A 80 -4.26 -16.76 6.02
N MET A 81 -5.02 -16.14 6.92
CA MET A 81 -6.36 -15.65 6.64
C MET A 81 -6.53 -14.23 7.16
N TRP A 82 -6.55 -13.31 6.21
CA TRP A 82 -6.87 -11.92 6.44
C TRP A 82 -7.69 -11.38 5.26
N HIS A 83 -8.42 -10.30 5.49
CA HIS A 83 -9.09 -9.56 4.43
C HIS A 83 -9.08 -8.07 4.72
N LEU A 84 -9.04 -7.29 3.65
CA LEU A 84 -9.14 -5.84 3.72
C LEU A 84 -10.61 -5.45 3.94
N LYS A 85 -10.86 -4.59 4.93
CA LYS A 85 -12.17 -4.06 5.27
C LYS A 85 -12.20 -2.58 4.93
N TYR A 86 -13.10 -2.20 4.03
CA TYR A 86 -13.27 -0.81 3.62
C TYR A 86 -14.07 -0.03 4.66
N ILE A 87 -13.55 1.12 5.05
CA ILE A 87 -14.25 2.09 5.89
C ILE A 87 -14.79 3.17 4.97
N TYR A 88 -16.11 3.42 5.05
CA TYR A 88 -16.79 4.38 4.22
C TYR A 88 -17.05 5.67 4.99
N GLY A 89 -17.09 6.80 4.27
CA GLY A 89 -17.42 8.09 4.87
C GLY A 89 -18.84 8.13 5.45
N ASP A 90 -19.06 9.02 6.41
CA ASP A 90 -20.33 9.15 7.17
C ASP A 90 -21.53 9.61 6.33
N GLN A 91 -21.33 9.89 5.05
CA GLN A 91 -22.40 10.37 4.18
C GLN A 91 -23.31 9.20 3.78
N PRO A 92 -24.61 9.23 4.13
CA PRO A 92 -25.52 8.12 3.85
C PRO A 92 -25.58 7.82 2.34
N GLY A 93 -25.29 6.56 1.97
CA GLY A 93 -25.31 6.09 0.58
C GLY A 93 -24.04 6.39 -0.23
N SER A 94 -23.02 7.00 0.37
CA SER A 94 -21.69 7.09 -0.26
C SER A 94 -20.97 5.75 -0.22
N LEU A 95 -20.30 5.40 -1.32
CA LEU A 95 -19.35 4.28 -1.42
C LEU A 95 -17.90 4.80 -1.41
N ASP A 96 -17.69 6.03 -0.92
CA ASP A 96 -16.37 6.63 -0.80
C ASP A 96 -15.64 5.99 0.37
N VAL A 97 -14.69 5.12 0.03
CA VAL A 97 -13.76 4.53 0.99
C VAL A 97 -12.86 5.63 1.55
N VAL A 98 -12.86 5.86 2.85
CA VAL A 98 -12.02 6.88 3.51
C VAL A 98 -10.82 6.27 4.22
N ASP A 99 -10.91 4.99 4.58
CA ASP A 99 -9.81 4.24 5.20
C ASP A 99 -10.00 2.74 4.95
N MET A 100 -9.01 1.92 5.33
CA MET A 100 -9.05 0.47 5.24
C MET A 100 -8.46 -0.16 6.50
N GLU A 101 -9.13 -1.17 7.02
CA GLU A 101 -8.63 -1.98 8.14
C GLU A 101 -8.26 -3.38 7.65
N ILE A 102 -7.41 -4.08 8.40
CA ILE A 102 -7.10 -5.49 8.13
C ILE A 102 -7.79 -6.35 9.16
N ALA A 103 -8.78 -7.12 8.71
CA ALA A 103 -9.43 -8.12 9.55
C ALA A 103 -8.65 -9.44 9.48
N THR A 104 -8.22 -9.91 10.65
CA THR A 104 -7.51 -11.18 10.86
C THR A 104 -8.35 -12.12 11.72
N MET A 105 -7.91 -13.37 11.89
CA MET A 105 -8.55 -14.29 12.86
C MET A 105 -8.54 -13.75 14.31
N ASN A 106 -7.56 -12.94 14.67
CA ASN A 106 -7.36 -12.46 16.04
C ASN A 106 -8.04 -11.12 16.32
N GLY A 107 -8.71 -10.54 15.33
CA GLY A 107 -9.34 -9.23 15.40
C GLY A 107 -8.98 -8.34 14.23
N THR A 108 -9.34 -7.07 14.33
CA THR A 108 -9.13 -6.08 13.27
C THR A 108 -7.97 -5.16 13.64
N LEU A 109 -7.06 -4.93 12.70
CA LEU A 109 -5.94 -3.99 12.80
C LEU A 109 -6.31 -2.70 12.08
N ALA A 110 -6.15 -1.58 12.76
CA ALA A 110 -6.34 -0.26 12.15
C ALA A 110 -5.20 0.05 11.17
N SER A 111 -5.49 0.82 10.12
CA SER A 111 -4.54 1.25 9.08
C SER A 111 -3.22 1.83 9.63
N LYS A 112 -3.30 2.58 10.73
CA LYS A 112 -2.14 3.19 11.40
C LYS A 112 -1.21 2.18 12.09
N ASP A 113 -1.74 1.02 12.46
CA ASP A 113 -1.04 -0.02 13.21
C ASP A 113 -0.46 -1.10 12.27
N VAL A 114 -0.73 -0.98 10.96
CA VAL A 114 -0.21 -1.86 9.90
C VAL A 114 0.93 -1.16 9.19
N TRP A 115 2.11 -1.75 9.22
CA TRP A 115 3.31 -1.28 8.53
C TRP A 115 3.55 -2.06 7.25
N LEU A 116 3.91 -1.35 6.19
CA LEU A 116 4.14 -1.85 4.84
C LEU A 116 5.56 -1.48 4.40
N ARG A 117 6.29 -2.46 3.86
CA ARG A 117 7.61 -2.25 3.23
C ARG A 117 7.68 -3.07 1.96
N LEU A 118 8.24 -2.52 0.88
CA LEU A 118 8.32 -3.24 -0.39
C LEU A 118 9.13 -4.53 -0.20
N ALA A 119 8.65 -5.64 -0.73
CA ALA A 119 9.40 -6.90 -0.71
C ALA A 119 10.72 -6.72 -1.47
N SER A 120 11.82 -7.18 -0.87
CA SER A 120 13.21 -7.05 -1.35
C SER A 120 13.80 -8.39 -1.75
#